data_AF-A0A2D9H6E1-F1
#
_entry.id   AF-A0A2D9H6E1-F1
#
_cell.length_a   1.000
_cell.length_b   1.000
_cell.length_c   1.000
_cell.angle_alpha   90.00
_cell.angle_beta   90.00
_cell.angle_gamma   90.00
#
_symmetry.space_group_name_H-M   'P 1'
#
loop_
_entity.id
_entity.type
_entity.pdbx_description
1 polymer ?
#
loop_
_entity_poly.entity_id
_entity_poly.type
_entity_poly.pdbx_seq_one_letter_code
_entity_poly.pdbx_strand_id
1 'polypeptide(L)'
;MPDPTFLTHIPDLYATEEVPVEEKVVYIHYTIPASMLAFDWWIVELELGTELAFGYACLNGDTQNAEWGYISLPELEEIVMRGSPPALVERDLDFVPKKWSEVKQSWHRG
;
A
#
# COMPACT_ATOMS: atom_id res chain seq x y z
N MET A 1 -2.40 -10.29 -7.84
CA MET A 1 -3.25 -10.71 -6.70
C MET A 1 -2.59 -11.68 -5.70
N PRO A 2 -2.68 -11.41 -4.38
CA PRO A 2 -2.23 -12.31 -3.30
C PRO A 2 -3.05 -13.60 -3.17
N ASP A 3 -2.59 -14.53 -2.31
CA ASP A 3 -3.33 -15.75 -1.98
C ASP A 3 -4.72 -15.41 -1.38
N PRO A 4 -5.81 -16.07 -1.82
CA PRO A 4 -7.15 -15.77 -1.31
C PRO A 4 -7.31 -15.94 0.20
N THR A 5 -6.61 -16.89 0.82
CA THR A 5 -6.63 -17.09 2.27
C THR A 5 -5.97 -15.92 2.99
N PHE A 6 -4.86 -15.42 2.46
CA PHE A 6 -4.23 -14.21 3.00
C PHE A 6 -5.19 -13.01 2.94
N LEU A 7 -5.87 -12.83 1.82
CA LEU A 7 -6.81 -11.71 1.61
C LEU A 7 -7.96 -11.70 2.63
N THR A 8 -8.42 -12.86 3.11
CA THR A 8 -9.47 -12.93 4.16
C THR A 8 -9.04 -12.45 5.54
N HIS A 9 -7.75 -12.21 5.77
CA HIS A 9 -7.25 -11.63 7.03
C HIS A 9 -7.23 -10.10 7.00
N ILE A 10 -7.41 -9.48 5.83
CA ILE A 10 -7.45 -8.03 5.70
C ILE A 10 -8.87 -7.57 6.08
N PRO A 11 -9.02 -6.60 6.99
CA PRO A 11 -10.33 -6.06 7.33
C PRO A 11 -11.03 -5.45 6.12
N ASP A 12 -12.35 -5.58 6.05
CA ASP A 12 -13.17 -4.87 5.07
C ASP A 12 -13.08 -3.35 5.28
N LEU A 13 -13.49 -2.58 4.27
CA LEU A 13 -13.57 -1.13 4.39
C LEU A 13 -14.41 -0.71 5.59
N TYR A 14 -13.93 0.31 6.30
CA TYR A 14 -14.52 0.87 7.52
C TYR A 14 -14.49 -0.06 8.74
N ALA A 15 -13.97 -1.28 8.64
CA ALA A 15 -13.92 -2.21 9.76
C ALA A 15 -12.98 -1.75 10.90
N THR A 16 -12.07 -0.81 10.61
CA THR A 16 -11.11 -0.29 11.60
C THR A 16 -11.26 1.21 11.85
N GLU A 17 -12.44 1.82 11.64
CA GLU A 17 -12.66 3.28 11.87
C GLU A 17 -12.29 3.73 13.29
N GLU A 18 -12.64 2.92 14.30
CA GLU A 18 -12.35 3.20 15.71
C GLU A 18 -10.89 2.90 16.10
N VAL A 19 -10.10 2.30 15.19
CA VAL A 19 -8.68 2.00 15.44
C VAL A 19 -7.84 3.24 15.12
N PRO A 20 -7.05 3.76 16.08
CA PRO A 20 -6.15 4.88 15.83
C PRO A 20 -5.21 4.59 14.66
N VAL A 21 -4.94 5.61 13.84
CA VAL A 21 -4.10 5.48 12.63
C VAL A 21 -2.77 4.78 12.90
N GLU A 22 -2.10 5.11 14.00
CA GLU A 22 -0.82 4.51 14.41
C GLU A 22 -0.89 2.99 14.69
N GLU A 23 -2.08 2.49 14.99
CA GLU A 23 -2.34 1.11 15.36
C GLU A 23 -2.98 0.28 14.24
N LYS A 24 -3.39 0.91 13.13
CA LYS A 24 -3.87 0.20 11.94
C LYS A 24 -2.77 -0.74 11.45
N VAL A 25 -3.13 -2.00 11.22
CA VAL A 25 -2.21 -3.00 10.67
C VAL A 25 -2.15 -2.82 9.16
N VAL A 26 -0.95 -2.64 8.64
CA VAL A 26 -0.70 -2.70 7.20
C VAL A 26 -0.52 -4.16 6.82
N TYR A 27 -1.26 -4.61 5.81
CA TYR A 27 -1.21 -5.99 5.33
C TYR A 27 -0.40 -6.13 4.04
N ILE A 28 -0.52 -5.15 3.14
CA ILE A 28 0.15 -5.20 1.83
C ILE A 28 0.94 -3.92 1.62
N HIS A 29 2.14 -4.05 1.06
CA HIS A 29 2.92 -2.94 0.54
C HIS A 29 3.10 -3.12 -0.97
N TYR A 30 2.59 -2.16 -1.74
CA TYR A 30 2.88 -2.01 -3.15
C TYR A 30 3.88 -0.86 -3.34
N THR A 31 4.78 -0.99 -4.29
CA THR A 31 5.86 -0.02 -4.48
C THR A 31 6.27 0.11 -5.93
N ILE A 32 6.82 1.27 -6.29
CA ILE A 32 7.78 1.37 -7.37
C ILE A 32 9.13 1.67 -6.70
N PRO A 33 10.15 0.81 -6.86
CA PRO A 33 11.42 0.97 -6.16
C PRO A 33 12.01 2.36 -6.27
N ALA A 34 12.72 2.79 -5.22
CA ALA A 34 13.36 4.10 -5.15
C ALA A 34 14.42 4.32 -6.24
N SER A 35 15.02 3.25 -6.77
CA SER A 35 15.90 3.30 -7.93
C SER A 35 15.21 3.76 -9.22
N MET A 36 13.87 3.80 -9.24
CA MET A 36 13.06 4.26 -10.37
C MET A 36 12.26 5.52 -10.04
N LEU A 37 11.30 5.43 -9.11
CA LEU A 37 10.36 6.54 -8.84
C LEU A 37 10.04 6.75 -7.37
N ALA A 38 10.37 5.81 -6.48
CA ALA A 38 10.03 5.89 -5.06
C ALA A 38 8.52 6.13 -4.85
N PHE A 39 7.67 5.20 -5.26
CA PHE A 39 6.22 5.24 -4.96
C PHE A 39 5.92 4.15 -3.95
N ASP A 40 5.09 4.42 -2.96
CA ASP A 40 4.64 3.43 -1.98
C ASP A 40 3.13 3.55 -1.77
N TRP A 41 2.48 2.41 -1.63
CA TRP A 41 1.10 2.26 -1.19
C TRP A 41 1.02 1.17 -0.13
N TRP A 42 0.48 1.49 1.03
CA TRP A 42 0.30 0.56 2.15
C TRP A 42 -1.18 0.33 2.41
N ILE A 43 -1.63 -0.92 2.31
CA ILE A 43 -3.04 -1.29 2.40
C ILE A 43 -3.37 -1.76 3.82
N VAL A 44 -4.43 -1.18 4.41
CA VAL A 44 -4.90 -1.53 5.76
C VAL A 44 -6.29 -2.17 5.75
N GLU A 45 -7.11 -1.87 4.75
CA GLU A 45 -8.46 -2.43 4.54
C GLU A 45 -8.66 -2.72 3.05
N LEU A 46 -9.47 -3.73 2.72
CA LEU A 46 -9.73 -4.15 1.34
C LEU A 46 -11.13 -4.75 1.20
N GLU A 47 -11.94 -4.18 0.32
CA GLU A 47 -13.20 -4.79 -0.12
C GLU A 47 -12.92 -5.75 -1.28
N LEU A 48 -13.00 -7.06 -1.05
CA LEU A 48 -12.64 -8.08 -2.05
C LEU A 48 -13.54 -8.10 -3.28
N GLY A 49 -14.79 -7.64 -3.17
CA GLY A 49 -15.74 -7.64 -4.28
C GLY A 49 -15.41 -6.61 -5.36
N THR A 50 -14.88 -5.46 -4.98
CA THR A 50 -14.53 -4.35 -5.88
C THR A 50 -13.03 -4.14 -6.00
N GLU A 51 -12.24 -4.78 -5.14
CA GLU A 51 -10.80 -4.58 -5.01
C GLU A 51 -10.44 -3.12 -4.67
N LEU A 52 -11.37 -2.41 -4.04
CA LEU A 52 -11.15 -1.09 -3.47
C LEU A 52 -10.53 -1.22 -2.09
N ALA A 53 -9.37 -0.60 -1.91
CA ALA A 53 -8.64 -0.58 -0.67
C ALA A 53 -8.71 0.78 0.02
N PHE A 54 -8.48 0.80 1.32
CA PHE A 54 -8.09 1.99 2.06
C PHE A 54 -6.66 1.82 2.58
N GLY A 55 -5.87 2.88 2.48
CA GLY A 55 -4.45 2.81 2.75
C GLY A 55 -3.76 4.17 2.76
N TYR A 56 -2.43 4.12 2.91
CA TYR A 56 -1.56 5.29 2.83
C TYR A 56 -0.77 5.27 1.54
N ALA A 57 -0.71 6.40 0.84
CA ALA A 57 0.04 6.56 -0.39
C ALA A 57 1.13 7.63 -0.22
N CYS A 58 2.35 7.31 -0.63
CA CYS A 58 3.44 8.26 -0.78
C CYS A 58 4.03 8.15 -2.18
N LEU A 59 3.78 9.16 -3.00
CA LEU A 59 4.24 9.19 -4.38
C LEU A 59 5.52 10.02 -4.48
N ASN A 60 6.46 9.56 -5.30
CA ASN A 60 7.73 10.23 -5.56
C ASN A 60 8.57 10.55 -4.31
N GLY A 61 8.40 9.78 -3.24
CA GLY A 61 9.02 10.04 -1.94
C GLY A 61 8.56 11.33 -1.27
N ASP A 62 7.50 11.96 -1.76
CA ASP A 62 6.98 13.22 -1.21
C ASP A 62 6.17 12.95 0.05
N THR A 63 6.85 12.98 1.19
CA THR A 63 6.24 12.77 2.51
C THR A 63 5.35 13.93 2.96
N GLN A 64 5.47 15.11 2.36
CA GLN A 64 4.64 16.26 2.69
C GLN A 64 3.25 16.14 2.08
N ASN A 65 3.15 15.50 0.92
CA ASN A 65 1.90 15.25 0.20
C ASN A 65 1.41 13.79 0.31
N ALA A 66 2.03 12.99 1.16
CA ALA A 66 1.62 11.61 1.38
C ALA A 66 0.35 11.56 2.25
N GLU A 67 -0.62 10.74 1.85
CA GLU A 67 -1.99 10.84 2.35
C GLU A 67 -2.65 9.48 2.58
N TRP A 68 -3.67 9.48 3.44
CA TRP A 68 -4.58 8.35 3.61
C TRP A 68 -5.75 8.51 2.65
N GLY A 69 -6.10 7.45 1.94
CA GLY A 69 -7.17 7.50 0.97
C GLY A 69 -7.53 6.14 0.39
N TYR A 70 -8.49 6.18 -0.53
CA TYR A 70 -8.91 5.01 -1.28
C TYR A 70 -7.92 4.72 -2.41
N ILE A 71 -7.65 3.44 -2.63
CA ILE A 71 -6.73 2.95 -3.65
C ILE A 71 -7.45 1.84 -4.42
N SER A 72 -7.67 2.04 -5.72
CA SER A 72 -8.19 0.99 -6.60
C SER A 72 -7.04 0.05 -6.95
N LEU A 73 -7.07 -1.19 -6.46
CA LEU A 73 -6.03 -2.17 -6.81
C LEU A 73 -6.02 -2.48 -8.33
N PRO A 74 -7.17 -2.58 -9.03
CA PRO A 74 -7.17 -2.74 -10.48
C PRO A 74 -6.48 -1.59 -11.21
N GLU A 75 -6.76 -0.34 -10.83
CA GLU A 75 -6.09 0.82 -11.43
C GLU A 75 -4.59 0.81 -11.12
N LEU A 76 -4.21 0.41 -9.90
CA LEU A 76 -2.83 0.30 -9.48
C LEU A 76 -2.05 -0.74 -10.31
N GLU A 77 -2.64 -1.90 -10.59
CA GLU A 77 -2.06 -2.94 -11.44
C GLU A 77 -1.88 -2.49 -12.91
N GLU A 78 -2.70 -1.55 -13.37
CA GLU A 78 -2.60 -0.96 -14.72
C GLU A 78 -1.56 0.16 -14.84
N ILE A 79 -1.01 0.66 -13.72
CA ILE A 79 0.01 1.72 -13.74
C ILE A 79 1.29 1.20 -14.40
N VAL A 80 1.58 1.75 -15.58
CA VAL A 80 2.84 1.58 -16.29
C VAL A 80 3.45 2.96 -16.53
N MET A 81 4.48 3.31 -15.77
CA MET A 81 5.17 4.59 -15.98
C MET A 81 6.10 4.47 -17.18
N ARG A 82 5.87 5.33 -18.19
CA ARG A 82 6.66 5.34 -19.42
C ARG A 82 8.13 5.69 -19.12
N GLY A 83 9.04 4.86 -19.60
CA GLY A 83 10.49 4.94 -19.38
C GLY A 83 11.22 3.82 -20.12
N SER A 84 12.53 3.72 -19.97
CA SER A 84 13.33 2.61 -20.51
C SER A 84 14.35 2.13 -19.47
N PRO A 85 14.06 1.04 -18.72
CA PRO A 85 12.85 0.23 -18.77
C PRO A 85 11.61 0.96 -18.21
N PRO A 86 10.38 0.53 -18.54
CA PRO A 86 9.18 1.04 -17.89
C PRO A 86 9.18 0.66 -16.40
N ALA A 87 8.66 1.56 -15.56
CA ALA A 87 8.47 1.26 -14.15
C ALA A 87 7.07 0.68 -13.93
N LEU A 88 7.01 -0.44 -13.22
CA LEU A 88 5.78 -1.15 -12.87
C LEU A 88 5.57 -1.08 -11.37
N VAL A 89 4.31 -1.14 -10.95
CA VAL A 89 3.99 -1.35 -9.54
C VAL A 89 4.29 -2.81 -9.19
N GLU A 90 5.03 -3.01 -8.09
CA GLU A 90 5.43 -4.30 -7.56
C GLU A 90 4.79 -4.51 -6.19
N ARG A 91 4.47 -5.76 -5.84
CA ARG A 91 4.10 -6.12 -4.46
C ARG A 91 5.34 -6.56 -3.72
N ASP A 92 5.59 -6.00 -2.54
CA ASP A 92 6.61 -6.49 -1.63
C ASP A 92 6.15 -7.85 -1.06
N LEU A 93 6.83 -8.92 -1.46
CA LEU A 93 6.53 -10.29 -1.03
C LEU A 93 7.13 -10.64 0.33
N ASP A 94 8.13 -9.88 0.77
CA ASP A 94 8.81 -10.05 2.06
C ASP A 94 8.17 -9.17 3.14
N PHE A 95 7.23 -8.29 2.77
CA PHE A 95 6.48 -7.47 3.71
C PHE A 95 5.65 -8.33 4.67
N VAL A 96 5.95 -8.21 5.97
CA VAL A 96 5.20 -8.85 7.03
C VAL A 96 4.21 -7.85 7.64
N PRO A 97 2.92 -8.22 7.81
CA PRO A 97 1.94 -7.32 8.41
C PRO A 97 2.38 -6.78 9.76
N LYS A 98 2.27 -5.45 9.94
CA LYS A 98 2.69 -4.73 11.15
C LYS A 98 1.93 -3.42 11.31
N LYS A 99 1.98 -2.80 12.49
CA LYS A 99 1.29 -1.53 12.74
C LYS A 99 1.87 -0.41 11.89
N TRP A 100 1.04 0.56 11.51
CA TRP A 100 1.48 1.75 10.76
C TRP A 100 2.61 2.50 11.46
N SER A 101 2.57 2.61 12.79
CA SER A 101 3.64 3.20 13.58
C SER A 101 5.00 2.50 13.39
N GLU A 102 5.01 1.18 13.21
CA GLU A 102 6.22 0.39 12.93
C GLU A 102 6.68 0.56 11.48
N VAL A 103 5.73 0.62 10.53
CA VAL A 103 6.03 0.97 9.13
C VAL A 103 6.76 2.30 9.09
N LYS A 104 6.19 3.38 9.65
CA LYS A 104 6.78 4.72 9.66
C LYS A 104 8.16 4.78 10.31
N GLN A 105 8.37 4.06 11.41
CA GLN A 105 9.67 4.02 12.08
C GLN A 105 10.74 3.37 11.21
N SER A 106 10.39 2.29 10.50
CA SER A 106 11.30 1.57 9.61
C SER A 106 11.37 2.14 8.19
N TRP A 107 10.49 3.09 7.86
CA TRP A 107 10.41 3.70 6.55
C TRP A 107 11.54 4.70 6.37
N HIS A 108 12.68 4.18 5.96
CA HIS A 108 13.84 4.97 5.56
C HIS A 108 13.96 4.89 4.05
N ARG A 109 13.56 5.96 3.38
CA ARG A 109 14.01 6.23 2.02
C ARG A 109 15.27 7.08 2.17
N GLY A 110 16.41 6.45 1.92
CA GLY A 110 17.73 7.05 2.06
C GLY A 110 17.92 8.30 1.22
#